data_AF-A0A834LYG0-F1
#
_entry.id   AF-A0A834LYG0-F1
#
_cell.length_a   1.000
_cell.length_b   1.000
_cell.length_c   1.000
_cell.angle_alpha   90.00
_cell.angle_beta   90.00
_cell.angle_gamma   90.00
#
_symmetry.space_group_name_H-M   'P 1'
#
loop_
_entity.id
_entity.type
_entity.pdbx_description
1 polymer ?
#
loop_
_entity_poly.entity_id
_entity_poly.type
_entity_poly.pdbx_seq_one_letter_code
_entity_poly.pdbx_strand_id
1 'polypeptide(L)'
;MGHSIHNHLHSSHHHQAVDGLVNLFTKANHDLTVVQHKLEKEFQQIYPDHANPMKLVSRIKKVQEDLSALQEQCRELLAAKQDLIDKARTTLVGNISSLQRLQASTGVAVTSDSQDPAYTNFNKIIDEWTAQVRSRKGDVTEDSSSEDVNQLLFSAIVA
;
A
#
# COMPACT_ATOMS: atom_id res chain seq x y z
N MET A 1 84.43 22.00 -13.66
CA MET A 1 83.64 21.18 -12.71
C MET A 1 82.48 22.01 -12.20
N GLY A 2 81.29 21.92 -12.81
CA GLY A 2 80.16 22.78 -12.42
C GLY A 2 78.77 22.31 -12.87
N HIS A 3 78.60 21.05 -13.27
CA HIS A 3 77.32 20.54 -13.81
C HIS A 3 76.52 19.65 -12.84
N SER A 4 77.08 19.26 -11.69
CA SER A 4 76.41 18.30 -10.77
C SER A 4 75.56 18.95 -9.66
N ILE A 5 75.66 20.26 -9.43
CA ILE A 5 74.91 20.94 -8.36
C ILE A 5 73.49 21.34 -8.82
N HIS A 6 73.27 21.53 -10.13
CA HIS A 6 71.99 22.00 -10.65
C HIS A 6 70.88 20.91 -10.64
N ASN A 7 71.24 19.64 -10.86
CA ASN A 7 70.28 18.53 -10.87
C ASN A 7 69.74 18.18 -9.47
N HIS A 8 70.54 18.39 -8.42
CA HIS A 8 70.12 18.05 -7.05
C HIS A 8 69.11 19.08 -6.49
N LEU A 9 69.25 20.34 -6.89
CA LEU A 9 68.35 21.43 -6.51
C LEU A 9 66.96 21.26 -7.15
N HIS A 10 66.90 20.88 -8.44
CA HIS A 10 65.63 20.63 -9.13
C HIS A 10 64.86 19.42 -8.58
N SER A 11 65.54 18.32 -8.25
CA SER A 11 64.92 17.14 -7.64
C SER A 11 64.34 17.45 -6.25
N SER A 12 65.07 18.23 -5.43
CA SER A 12 64.61 18.67 -4.11
C SER A 12 63.40 19.61 -4.19
N HIS A 13 63.39 20.56 -5.14
CA HIS A 13 62.21 21.41 -5.38
C HIS A 13 61.00 20.63 -5.91
N HIS A 14 61.23 19.61 -6.74
CA HIS A 14 60.16 18.74 -7.22
C HIS A 14 59.55 17.94 -6.06
N HIS A 15 60.39 17.42 -5.16
CA HIS A 15 59.92 16.72 -3.95
C HIS A 15 59.13 17.65 -3.03
N GLN A 16 59.61 18.89 -2.82
CA GLN A 16 58.91 19.89 -2.03
C GLN A 16 57.56 20.33 -2.63
N ALA A 17 57.45 20.41 -3.95
CA ALA A 17 56.20 20.71 -4.63
C ALA A 17 55.19 19.54 -4.53
N VAL A 18 55.68 18.30 -4.61
CA VAL A 18 54.88 17.09 -4.39
C VAL A 18 54.44 16.97 -2.94
N ASP A 19 55.31 17.25 -1.97
CA ASP A 19 54.97 17.29 -0.54
C ASP A 19 53.95 18.39 -0.24
N GLY A 20 54.08 19.55 -0.89
CA GLY A 20 53.09 20.62 -0.84
C GLY A 20 51.72 20.19 -1.36
N LEU A 21 51.69 19.42 -2.45
CA LEU A 21 50.46 18.87 -3.02
C LEU A 21 49.83 17.81 -2.10
N VAL A 22 50.64 16.91 -1.52
CA VAL A 22 50.18 15.90 -0.56
C VAL A 22 49.59 16.57 0.68
N ASN A 23 50.25 17.61 1.21
CA ASN A 23 49.74 18.38 2.33
C ASN A 23 48.44 19.11 2.00
N LEU A 24 48.32 19.67 0.79
CA LEU A 24 47.10 20.31 0.33
C LEU A 24 45.94 19.32 0.25
N PHE A 25 46.14 18.14 -0.36
CA PHE A 25 45.10 17.11 -0.42
C PHE A 25 44.75 16.56 0.96
N THR A 26 45.73 16.39 1.83
CA THR A 26 45.50 15.95 3.21
C THR A 26 44.64 16.96 3.96
N LYS A 27 44.95 18.26 3.82
CA LYS A 27 44.15 19.34 4.39
C LYS A 27 42.75 19.39 3.80
N ALA A 28 42.62 19.33 2.47
CA ALA A 28 41.33 19.34 1.80
C ALA A 28 40.46 18.15 2.24
N ASN A 29 41.04 16.96 2.37
CA ASN A 29 40.34 15.77 2.86
C ASN A 29 39.89 15.95 4.32
N HIS A 30 40.74 16.52 5.17
CA HIS A 30 40.38 16.86 6.53
C HIS A 30 39.22 17.87 6.59
N ASP A 31 39.31 18.96 5.82
CA ASP A 31 38.30 20.00 5.74
C ASP A 31 36.95 19.41 5.27
N LEU A 32 36.96 18.54 4.24
CA LEU A 32 35.76 17.83 3.78
C LEU A 32 35.17 16.91 4.86
N THR A 33 36.02 16.21 5.62
CA THR A 33 35.57 15.34 6.72
C THR A 33 34.89 16.15 7.82
N VAL A 34 35.45 17.31 8.17
CA VAL A 34 34.87 18.24 9.15
C VAL A 34 33.51 18.76 8.67
N VAL A 35 33.41 19.16 7.39
CA VAL A 35 32.15 19.60 6.79
C VAL A 35 31.10 18.48 6.84
N GLN A 36 31.47 17.26 6.43
CA GLN A 36 30.57 16.10 6.50
C GLN A 36 30.04 15.88 7.92
N HIS A 37 30.93 15.87 8.92
CA HIS A 37 30.52 15.63 10.30
C HIS A 37 29.59 16.73 10.83
N LYS A 38 29.86 17.99 10.48
CA LYS A 38 29.00 19.11 10.88
C LYS A 38 27.62 19.04 10.23
N LEU A 39 27.56 18.73 8.94
CA LEU A 39 26.30 18.54 8.21
C LEU A 39 25.49 17.38 8.81
N GLU A 40 26.11 16.25 9.12
CA GLU A 40 25.42 15.11 9.74
C GLU A 40 24.84 15.48 11.11
N LYS A 41 25.60 16.22 11.92
CA LYS A 41 25.14 16.68 13.24
C LYS A 41 23.97 17.66 13.12
N GLU A 42 24.05 18.63 12.22
CA GLU A 42 22.97 19.58 11.95
C GLU A 42 21.72 18.85 11.41
N PHE A 43 21.91 17.89 10.51
CA PHE A 43 20.83 17.08 9.96
C PHE A 43 20.09 16.31 11.05
N GLN A 44 20.81 15.62 11.96
CA GLN A 44 20.20 14.89 13.07
C GLN A 44 19.51 15.80 14.11
N GLN A 45 20.01 17.04 14.28
CA GLN A 45 19.39 18.03 15.16
C GLN A 45 18.09 18.60 14.58
N ILE A 46 18.08 18.90 13.27
CA ILE A 46 16.91 19.47 12.58
C ILE A 46 15.85 18.39 12.37
N TYR A 47 16.27 17.18 12.01
CA TYR A 47 15.40 16.06 11.71
C TYR A 47 15.56 14.94 12.74
N PRO A 48 14.82 15.00 13.85
CA PRO A 48 14.74 13.88 14.77
C PRO A 48 14.18 12.64 14.07
N ASP A 49 14.40 11.47 14.66
CA ASP A 49 14.13 10.17 14.04
C ASP A 49 12.74 9.98 13.42
N HIS A 50 11.71 10.57 14.03
CA HIS A 50 10.32 10.50 13.55
C HIS A 50 10.02 11.43 12.36
N ALA A 51 10.88 12.43 12.13
CA ALA A 51 10.78 13.45 11.08
C ALA A 51 11.91 13.36 10.04
N ASN A 52 12.80 12.38 10.14
CA ASN A 52 13.87 12.14 9.18
C ASN A 52 13.28 11.85 7.78
N PRO A 53 13.56 12.67 6.75
CA PRO A 53 13.00 12.51 5.41
C PRO A 53 13.22 11.12 4.80
N MET A 54 14.40 10.52 5.02
CA MET A 54 14.71 9.18 4.49
C MET A 54 13.84 8.10 5.15
N LYS A 55 13.62 8.21 6.47
CA LYS A 55 12.73 7.31 7.23
C LYS A 55 11.26 7.55 6.89
N LEU A 56 10.86 8.79 6.59
CA LEU A 56 9.51 9.10 6.14
C LEU A 56 9.22 8.47 4.79
N VAL A 57 10.15 8.57 3.83
CA VAL A 57 9.99 7.92 2.51
C VAL A 57 9.85 6.41 2.65
N SER A 58 10.66 5.76 3.49
CA SER A 58 10.53 4.30 3.70
C SER A 58 9.20 3.92 4.35
N ARG A 59 8.73 4.69 5.33
CA ARG A 59 7.41 4.49 5.95
C ARG A 59 6.27 4.69 4.96
N ILE A 60 6.34 5.72 4.10
CA ILE A 60 5.34 5.98 3.06
C ILE A 60 5.30 4.83 2.07
N LYS A 61 6.46 4.35 1.59
CA LYS A 61 6.53 3.18 0.70
C LYS A 61 5.89 1.94 1.33
N LYS A 62 6.21 1.68 2.59
CA LYS A 62 5.58 0.58 3.33
C LYS A 62 4.06 0.73 3.41
N VAL A 63 3.55 1.93 3.74
CA VAL A 63 2.11 2.19 3.77
C VAL A 63 1.46 1.99 2.40
N GLN A 64 2.13 2.37 1.31
CA GLN A 64 1.63 2.14 -0.06
C GLN A 64 1.55 0.64 -0.40
N GLU A 65 2.56 -0.14 -0.02
CA GLU A 65 2.58 -1.60 -0.18
C GLU A 65 1.48 -2.26 0.67
N ASP A 66 1.39 -1.91 1.95
CA ASP A 66 0.39 -2.42 2.88
C ASP A 66 -1.04 -2.08 2.41
N LEU A 67 -1.25 -0.85 1.89
CA LEU A 67 -2.55 -0.42 1.35
C LEU A 67 -2.94 -1.24 0.11
N SER A 68 -1.98 -1.48 -0.80
CA SER A 68 -2.21 -2.27 -2.01
C SER A 68 -2.56 -3.73 -1.66
N ALA A 69 -1.85 -4.31 -0.69
CA ALA A 69 -2.14 -5.65 -0.19
C ALA A 69 -3.52 -5.73 0.47
N LEU A 70 -3.86 -4.74 1.31
CA LEU A 70 -5.16 -4.66 1.96
C LEU A 70 -6.30 -4.50 0.95
N GLN A 71 -6.09 -3.71 -0.11
CA GLN A 71 -7.06 -3.55 -1.19
C GLN A 71 -7.35 -4.91 -1.85
N GLU A 72 -6.32 -5.68 -2.16
CA GLU A 72 -6.52 -6.99 -2.78
C GLU A 72 -7.25 -7.97 -1.84
N GLN A 73 -6.85 -8.02 -0.56
CA GLN A 73 -7.55 -8.83 0.45
C GLN A 73 -9.03 -8.44 0.59
N CYS A 74 -9.36 -7.15 0.52
CA CYS A 74 -10.75 -6.70 0.53
C CYS A 74 -11.52 -7.18 -0.72
N ARG A 75 -10.90 -7.17 -1.91
CA ARG A 75 -11.54 -7.70 -3.13
C ARG A 75 -11.79 -9.20 -3.02
N GLU A 76 -10.80 -9.96 -2.58
CA GLU A 76 -10.93 -11.41 -2.40
C GLU A 76 -12.04 -11.74 -1.39
N LEU A 77 -12.10 -11.00 -0.27
CA LEU A 77 -13.14 -11.18 0.74
C LEU A 77 -14.54 -10.88 0.18
N LEU A 78 -14.69 -9.81 -0.61
CA LEU A 78 -15.96 -9.47 -1.26
C LEU A 78 -16.38 -10.53 -2.27
N ALA A 79 -15.44 -11.04 -3.07
CA ALA A 79 -15.69 -12.12 -4.02
C ALA A 79 -16.12 -13.42 -3.31
N ALA A 80 -15.41 -13.82 -2.25
CA ALA A 80 -15.76 -14.98 -1.44
C ALA A 80 -17.15 -14.84 -0.79
N LYS A 81 -17.50 -13.62 -0.34
CA LYS A 81 -18.82 -13.34 0.20
C LYS A 81 -19.91 -13.45 -0.87
N GLN A 82 -19.67 -12.95 -2.09
CA GLN A 82 -20.63 -13.06 -3.19
C GLN A 82 -20.88 -14.53 -3.56
N ASP A 83 -19.82 -15.34 -3.69
CA ASP A 83 -19.93 -16.78 -3.92
C ASP A 83 -20.73 -17.50 -2.83
N LEU A 84 -20.55 -17.12 -1.55
CA LEU A 84 -21.35 -17.66 -0.45
C LEU A 84 -22.84 -17.28 -0.58
N ILE A 85 -23.14 -16.03 -0.97
CA ILE A 85 -24.52 -15.57 -1.20
C ILE A 85 -25.17 -16.38 -2.32
N ASP A 86 -24.45 -16.59 -3.42
CA ASP A 86 -24.99 -17.31 -4.58
C ASP A 86 -25.19 -18.80 -4.29
N LYS A 87 -24.27 -19.43 -3.55
CA LYS A 87 -24.43 -20.80 -3.04
C LYS A 87 -25.64 -20.92 -2.11
N ALA A 88 -25.75 -20.02 -1.13
CA ALA A 88 -26.87 -20.01 -0.19
C ALA A 88 -28.22 -19.83 -0.92
N ARG A 89 -28.28 -18.91 -1.89
CA ARG A 89 -29.47 -18.68 -2.72
C ARG A 89 -29.84 -19.93 -3.53
N THR A 90 -28.87 -20.55 -4.19
CA THR A 90 -29.07 -21.77 -4.99
C THR A 90 -29.60 -22.91 -4.12
N THR A 91 -28.99 -23.15 -2.96
CA THR A 91 -29.44 -24.18 -2.02
C THR A 91 -30.84 -23.89 -1.50
N LEU A 92 -31.13 -22.64 -1.12
CA LEU A 92 -32.43 -22.26 -0.57
C LEU A 92 -33.55 -22.46 -1.60
N VAL A 93 -33.37 -21.97 -2.83
CA VAL A 93 -34.34 -22.17 -3.93
C VAL A 93 -34.53 -23.65 -4.26
N GLY A 94 -33.44 -24.45 -4.28
CA GLY A 94 -33.52 -25.89 -4.50
C GLY A 94 -34.29 -26.63 -3.40
N ASN A 95 -34.13 -26.21 -2.14
CA ASN A 95 -34.87 -26.76 -1.00
C ASN A 95 -36.36 -26.39 -1.07
N ILE A 96 -36.69 -25.12 -1.35
CA ILE A 96 -38.06 -24.66 -1.53
C ILE A 96 -38.76 -25.43 -2.65
N SER A 97 -38.09 -25.58 -3.81
CA SER A 97 -38.61 -26.35 -4.94
C SER A 97 -38.91 -27.81 -4.54
N SER A 98 -38.04 -28.42 -3.73
CA SER A 98 -38.23 -29.79 -3.24
C SER A 98 -39.42 -29.91 -2.28
N LEU A 99 -39.58 -28.93 -1.38
CA LEU A 99 -40.72 -28.85 -0.46
C LEU A 99 -42.04 -28.67 -1.20
N GLN A 100 -42.08 -27.81 -2.23
CA GLN A 100 -43.28 -27.59 -3.04
C GLN A 100 -43.72 -28.87 -3.76
N ARG A 101 -42.78 -29.63 -4.34
CA ARG A 101 -43.10 -30.93 -4.95
C ARG A 101 -43.69 -31.90 -3.93
N LEU A 102 -43.14 -31.93 -2.71
CA LEU A 102 -43.65 -32.78 -1.64
C LEU A 102 -45.06 -32.36 -1.20
N GLN A 103 -45.30 -31.06 -1.03
CA GLN A 103 -46.63 -30.51 -0.71
C GLN A 103 -47.66 -30.87 -1.78
N ALA A 104 -47.31 -30.70 -3.05
CA ALA A 104 -48.16 -31.06 -4.18
C ALA A 104 -48.51 -32.56 -4.19
N SER A 105 -47.55 -33.44 -3.84
CA SER A 105 -47.78 -34.88 -3.77
C SER A 105 -48.61 -35.36 -2.56
N THR A 106 -48.67 -34.56 -1.49
CA THR A 106 -49.38 -34.91 -0.24
C THR A 106 -50.72 -34.20 -0.09
N GLY A 107 -51.13 -33.40 -1.08
CA GLY A 107 -52.40 -32.66 -1.06
C GLY A 107 -52.41 -31.47 -0.10
N VAL A 108 -51.23 -31.02 0.34
CA VAL A 108 -51.07 -29.82 1.18
C VAL A 108 -50.98 -28.59 0.26
N ALA A 109 -51.53 -27.46 0.70
CA ALA A 109 -51.46 -26.21 -0.05
C ALA A 109 -50.00 -25.83 -0.35
N VAL A 110 -49.69 -25.60 -1.64
CA VAL A 110 -48.35 -25.24 -2.09
C VAL A 110 -48.10 -23.76 -1.79
N THR A 111 -47.03 -23.48 -1.05
CA THR A 111 -46.58 -22.11 -0.77
C THR A 111 -45.64 -21.61 -1.88
N SER A 112 -45.93 -20.45 -2.47
CA SER A 112 -45.07 -19.80 -3.49
C SER A 112 -43.72 -19.36 -2.90
N ASP A 113 -42.65 -19.34 -3.70
CA ASP A 113 -41.30 -18.88 -3.33
C ASP A 113 -41.31 -17.47 -2.68
N SER A 114 -42.17 -16.58 -3.17
CA SER A 114 -42.32 -15.21 -2.63
C SER A 114 -43.00 -15.14 -1.27
N GLN A 115 -43.65 -16.23 -0.85
CA GLN A 115 -44.31 -16.37 0.44
C GLN A 115 -43.44 -17.15 1.43
N ASP A 116 -42.29 -17.67 1.01
CA ASP A 116 -41.36 -18.36 1.89
C ASP A 116 -40.69 -17.33 2.83
N PRO A 117 -40.90 -17.43 4.17
CA PRO A 117 -40.34 -16.48 5.12
C PRO A 117 -38.81 -16.50 5.16
N ALA A 118 -38.18 -17.66 4.91
CA ALA A 118 -36.73 -17.79 4.94
C ALA A 118 -36.09 -17.14 3.71
N TYR A 119 -36.69 -17.29 2.53
CA TYR A 119 -36.26 -16.62 1.29
C TYR A 119 -36.41 -15.10 1.38
N THR A 120 -37.54 -14.62 1.90
CA THR A 120 -37.78 -13.19 2.09
C THR A 120 -36.79 -12.57 3.08
N ASN A 121 -36.56 -13.25 4.22
CA ASN A 121 -35.59 -12.81 5.21
C ASN A 121 -34.16 -12.81 4.66
N PHE A 122 -33.78 -13.84 3.90
CA PHE A 122 -32.47 -13.92 3.25
C PHE A 122 -32.24 -12.72 2.32
N ASN A 123 -33.17 -12.44 1.40
CA ASN A 123 -33.04 -11.30 0.49
C ASN A 123 -32.95 -9.96 1.22
N LYS A 124 -33.74 -9.77 2.28
CA LYS A 124 -33.66 -8.56 3.11
C LYS A 124 -32.27 -8.37 3.73
N ILE A 125 -31.65 -9.44 4.24
CA ILE A 125 -30.30 -9.39 4.80
C ILE A 125 -29.27 -9.05 3.72
N ILE A 126 -29.43 -9.59 2.51
CA ILE A 126 -28.55 -9.26 1.38
C ILE A 126 -28.69 -7.78 1.00
N ASP A 127 -29.92 -7.28 0.86
CA ASP A 127 -30.18 -5.89 0.50
C ASP A 127 -29.64 -4.91 1.53
N GLU A 128 -29.83 -5.21 2.82
CA GLU A 128 -29.27 -4.41 3.93
C GLU A 128 -27.73 -4.37 3.86
N TRP A 129 -27.10 -5.52 3.65
CA TRP A 129 -25.65 -5.58 3.51
C TRP A 129 -25.16 -4.81 2.27
N THR A 130 -25.80 -4.99 1.12
CA THR A 130 -25.46 -4.28 -0.12
C THR A 130 -25.60 -2.76 0.08
N ALA A 131 -26.63 -2.31 0.81
CA ALA A 131 -26.80 -0.91 1.17
C ALA A 131 -25.68 -0.41 2.10
N GLN A 132 -25.28 -1.18 3.12
CA GLN A 132 -24.17 -0.81 4.00
C GLN A 132 -22.85 -0.66 3.23
N VAL A 133 -22.55 -1.61 2.34
CA VAL A 133 -21.34 -1.56 1.52
C VAL A 133 -21.34 -0.36 0.57
N ARG A 134 -22.49 -0.01 -0.02
CA ARG A 134 -22.62 1.16 -0.89
C ARG A 134 -22.64 2.48 -0.13
N SER A 135 -23.23 2.56 1.05
CA SER A 135 -23.28 3.80 1.85
C SER A 135 -21.90 4.26 2.30
N ARG A 136 -21.00 3.31 2.60
CA ARG A 136 -19.61 3.59 2.98
C ARG A 136 -18.76 4.13 1.81
N LYS A 137 -19.28 4.11 0.59
CA LYS A 137 -18.70 4.71 -0.62
C LYS A 137 -18.91 6.23 -0.71
N GLY A 138 -19.82 6.82 0.09
CA GLY A 138 -20.37 8.16 -0.16
C GLY A 138 -20.02 9.28 0.83
N ASP A 139 -19.25 9.03 1.90
CA ASP A 139 -19.02 10.03 2.97
C ASP A 139 -17.68 10.79 2.84
N VAL A 140 -17.00 10.70 1.70
CA VAL A 140 -15.81 11.52 1.44
C VAL A 140 -16.17 12.55 0.38
N THR A 141 -16.58 13.73 0.85
CA THR A 141 -16.76 14.94 0.05
C THR A 141 -15.53 15.20 -0.82
N GLU A 142 -15.80 15.32 -2.12
CA GLU A 142 -15.02 15.92 -3.20
C GLU A 142 -13.77 16.71 -2.77
N ASP A 143 -12.59 16.08 -2.90
CA ASP A 143 -11.41 16.67 -3.54
C ASP A 143 -10.30 15.61 -3.60
N SER A 144 -10.36 14.68 -4.58
CA SER A 144 -9.13 14.11 -5.13
C SER A 144 -9.40 13.36 -6.42
N SER A 145 -9.05 14.02 -7.52
CA SER A 145 -8.81 13.41 -8.81
C SER A 145 -7.68 12.39 -8.70
N SER A 146 -8.02 11.10 -8.61
CA SER A 146 -7.22 9.93 -9.01
C SER A 146 -7.85 8.73 -8.32
N GLU A 147 -8.55 7.88 -9.08
CA GLU A 147 -8.87 6.48 -8.70
C GLU A 147 -9.14 6.26 -7.21
N ASP A 148 -10.32 6.69 -6.74
CA ASP A 148 -10.77 6.41 -5.38
C ASP A 148 -10.75 4.89 -5.16
N VAL A 149 -9.81 4.42 -4.34
CA VAL A 149 -9.57 3.01 -4.02
C VAL A 149 -10.87 2.34 -3.55
N ASN A 150 -11.71 3.06 -2.81
CA ASN A 150 -13.01 2.56 -2.39
C ASN A 150 -13.94 2.33 -3.59
N GLN A 151 -13.93 3.22 -4.59
CA GLN A 151 -14.71 3.00 -5.81
C GLN A 151 -14.22 1.77 -6.60
N LEU A 152 -12.90 1.55 -6.68
CA LEU A 152 -12.29 0.37 -7.31
C LEU A 152 -12.56 -0.93 -6.55
N LEU A 153 -12.72 -0.87 -5.23
CA LEU A 153 -13.04 -2.03 -4.38
C LEU A 153 -14.50 -2.44 -4.51
N PHE A 154 -15.41 -1.46 -4.60
CA PHE A 154 -16.85 -1.71 -4.52
C PHE A 154 -17.58 -1.67 -5.87
N SER A 155 -16.88 -1.42 -6.98
CA SER A 155 -17.44 -1.48 -8.33
C SER A 155 -17.68 -2.92 -8.82
N ALA A 156 -17.02 -3.92 -8.24
CA ALA A 156 -17.19 -5.34 -8.60
C ALA A 156 -18.42 -6.03 -7.99
N ILE A 157 -19.20 -5.33 -7.15
CA ILE A 157 -20.37 -5.91 -6.46
C ILE A 157 -21.62 -5.97 -7.36
N VAL A 158 -21.50 -5.58 -8.64
CA VAL A 158 -22.62 -5.64 -9.59
C VAL A 158 -22.18 -6.38 -10.86
N ALA A 159 -22.33 -7.70 -10.83
CA ALA A 159 -22.60 -8.54 -12.00
C ALA A 159 -23.32 -9.80 -11.52
#